data_AF-A0A381XDP9-F1
#
_entry.id   AF-A0A381XDP9-F1
#
_cell.length_a   1.000
_cell.length_b   1.000
_cell.length_c   1.000
_cell.angle_alpha   90.00
_cell.angle_beta   90.00
_cell.angle_gamma   90.00
#
_symmetry.space_group_name_H-M   'P 1'
#
loop_
_entity.id
_entity.type
_entity.pdbx_description
1 polymer ?
#
loop_
_entity_poly.entity_id
_entity_poly.type
_entity_poly.pdbx_seq_one_letter_code
_entity_poly.pdbx_strand_id
1 'polypeptide(L)' 'MKENLILIAYIISAILFIIGIKRLGKIDTARQGNFLSAVGMLIAIIATLFMMDAIPLE' A
#
# COMPACT_ATOMS: atom_id res chain seq x y z
N MET A 1 -10.39 16.59 4.86
CA MET A 1 -10.37 15.86 3.57
C MET A 1 -9.04 15.13 3.33
N LYS A 2 -7.87 15.77 3.52
CA LYS A 2 -6.55 15.12 3.36
C LYS A 2 -6.38 13.87 4.24
N GLU A 3 -6.79 13.93 5.51
CA GLU A 3 -6.80 12.78 6.41
C GLU A 3 -7.62 11.59 5.87
N ASN A 4 -8.82 11.85 5.33
CA ASN A 4 -9.65 10.79 4.73
C ASN A 4 -8.97 10.16 3.52
N LEU A 5 -8.25 10.95 2.70
CA LEU A 5 -7.46 10.44 1.58
C LEU A 5 -6.32 9.51 2.05
N ILE A 6 -5.62 9.89 3.13
CA ILE A 6 -4.56 9.06 3.74
C ILE A 6 -5.16 7.75 4.26
N LEU A 7 -6.30 7.81 4.97
CA LEU A 7 -6.99 6.61 5.47
C LEU A 7 -7.43 5.69 4.33
N ILE A 8 -7.98 6.25 3.25
CA ILE A 8 -8.34 5.48 2.05
C ILE A 8 -7.11 4.84 1.43
N ALA A 9 -5.98 5.56 1.33
CA ALA A 9 -4.72 5.02 0.81
C ALA A 9 -4.20 3.85 1.66
N TYR A 10 -4.30 3.93 2.99
CA TYR A 10 -3.95 2.83 3.89
C TYR A 10 -4.88 1.62 3.72
N ILE A 11 -6.19 1.82 3.54
CA ILE A 11 -7.13 0.73 3.25
C ILE A 11 -6.77 0.04 1.92
N ILE A 12 -6.47 0.81 0.87
CA ILE A 12 -6.05 0.26 -0.43
C ILE A 12 -4.74 -0.53 -0.28
N SER A 13 -3.76 0.02 0.44
CA SER A 13 -2.50 -0.67 0.75
C SER A 13 -2.73 -1.99 1.48
N ALA A 14 -3.59 -2.00 2.51
CA ALA A 14 -3.94 -3.21 3.26
C ALA A 14 -4.58 -4.27 2.37
N ILE A 15 -5.51 -3.90 1.47
CA ILE A 15 -6.12 -4.83 0.52
C ILE A 15 -5.06 -5.44 -0.40
N LEU A 16 -4.13 -4.64 -0.93
CA LEU A 16 -3.03 -5.12 -1.76
C LEU A 16 -2.12 -6.10 -1.01
N PHE A 17 -1.80 -5.81 0.26
CA PHE A 17 -1.02 -6.71 1.10
C PHE A 17 -1.74 -8.04 1.36
N ILE A 18 -3.04 -8.02 1.67
CA ILE A 18 -3.84 -9.23 1.90
C ILE A 18 -3.81 -10.12 0.65
N ILE A 19 -4.03 -9.54 -0.54
CA ILE A 19 -3.99 -10.27 -1.80
C ILE A 19 -2.56 -10.74 -2.12
N GLY A 20 -1.55 -9.90 -1.88
CA GLY A 20 -0.14 -10.20 -2.09
C GLY A 20 0.31 -11.41 -1.27
N ILE A 21 0.05 -11.40 0.05
CA ILE A 21 0.35 -12.49 0.98
C ILE A 21 -0.40 -13.77 0.58
N LYS A 22 -1.68 -13.66 0.21
CA LYS A 22 -2.45 -14.83 -0.27
C LYS A 22 -1.80 -15.47 -1.51
N ARG A 23 -1.25 -14.68 -2.42
CA ARG A 23 -0.58 -15.16 -3.63
C ARG A 23 0.84 -15.68 -3.36
N LEU A 24 1.53 -15.17 -2.35
CA LEU A 24 2.81 -15.69 -1.90
C LEU A 24 2.71 -17.14 -1.39
N GLY A 25 1.53 -17.54 -0.89
CA GLY A 25 1.27 -18.91 -0.44
C GLY A 25 1.25 -19.99 -1.54
N LYS A 26 1.34 -19.63 -2.83
CA LYS A 26 1.46 -20.58 -3.95
C LYS A 26 2.67 -20.21 -4.81
N ILE A 27 3.53 -21.20 -5.10
CA ILE A 27 4.77 -21.02 -5.88
C ILE A 27 4.48 -20.33 -7.22
N ASP A 28 3.47 -20.80 -7.94
CA ASP A 28 3.09 -20.30 -9.26
C ASP A 28 2.70 -18.82 -9.26
N THR A 29 2.07 -18.34 -8.17
CA THR A 29 1.63 -16.94 -8.04
C THR A 29 2.57 -16.08 -7.18
N ALA A 30 3.64 -16.64 -6.63
CA ALA A 30 4.47 -15.97 -5.64
C ALA A 30 5.11 -14.68 -6.18
N ARG A 31 5.60 -14.69 -7.43
CA ARG A 31 6.18 -13.49 -8.06
C ARG A 31 5.17 -12.35 -8.19
N GLN A 32 3.94 -12.68 -8.55
CA GLN A 32 2.85 -11.70 -8.66
C GLN A 32 2.39 -11.23 -7.27
N GLY A 33 2.40 -12.10 -6.27
CA GLY A 33 2.14 -11.75 -4.88
C GLY A 33 3.13 -10.73 -4.34
N ASN A 34 4.43 -10.96 -4.56
CA ASN A 34 5.48 -10.04 -4.16
C ASN A 34 5.32 -8.66 -4.84
N PHE A 35 4.98 -8.63 -6.13
CA PHE A 35 4.74 -7.38 -6.85
C PHE A 35 3.55 -6.60 -6.26
N LEU A 36 2.43 -7.27 -5.95
CA LEU A 36 1.27 -6.64 -5.30
C LEU A 36 1.64 -6.05 -3.94
N SER A 37 2.40 -6.80 -3.12
CA SER A 37 2.89 -6.32 -1.83
C SER A 37 3.81 -5.12 -1.96
N ALA A 38 4.69 -5.09 -2.97
CA ALA A 38 5.56 -3.95 -3.23
C ALA A 38 4.78 -2.69 -3.62
N VAL A 39 3.75 -2.82 -4.46
CA VAL A 39 2.84 -1.70 -4.79
C VAL A 39 2.09 -1.21 -3.54
N GLY A 40 1.58 -2.13 -2.73
CA GLY A 40 0.95 -1.81 -1.44
C GLY A 40 1.88 -1.02 -0.52
N MET A 41 3.14 -1.45 -0.40
CA MET A 41 4.16 -0.76 0.38
C MET A 41 4.45 0.65 -0.16
N LEU A 42 4.57 0.81 -1.48
CA LEU A 42 4.82 2.11 -2.10
C LEU A 42 3.69 3.11 -1.79
N ILE A 43 2.43 2.68 -1.90
CA ILE A 43 1.27 3.52 -1.57
C ILE A 43 1.32 3.95 -0.09
N ALA A 44 1.63 3.02 0.82
CA ALA A 44 1.73 3.34 2.24
C ALA A 44 2.84 4.35 2.53
N ILE A 45 4.03 4.19 1.94
CA ILE A 45 5.14 5.14 2.11
C ILE A 45 4.73 6.54 1.66
N ILE A 46 4.14 6.66 0.47
CA ILE A 46 3.70 7.94 -0.08
C ILE A 46 2.66 8.58 0.84
N ALA A 47 1.65 7.83 1.30
CA ALA A 47 0.64 8.32 2.22
C ALA A 47 1.25 8.78 3.56
N THR A 48 2.21 8.03 4.12
CA THR A 48 2.89 8.39 5.37
C THR A 48 3.75 9.64 5.20
N LEU A 49 4.43 9.82 4.07
CA LEU A 49 5.21 11.03 3.80
C LEU A 49 4.34 12.30 3.80
N PHE A 50 3.14 12.21 3.21
CA PHE A 50 2.17 13.31 3.25
C PHE A 50 1.49 13.47 4.62
N MET A 51 1.36 12.40 5.39
CA MET A 51 0.84 12.46 6.77
C MET A 51 1.81 13.16 7.73
N MET A 52 3.13 12.99 7.52
CA MET A 52 4.17 13.56 8.38
C MET A 52 4.42 15.06 8.13
N ASP A 53 3.61 15.74 7.31
CA ASP A 53 3.84 17.09 6.77
C ASP A 53 5.25 17.28 6.15
N ALA A 54 5.94 16.18 5.82
CA ALA A 54 7.26 16.23 5.19
C ALA A 54 7.20 16.83 3.78
N ILE A 55 6.01 16.78 3.16
CA ILE A 55 5.70 17.45 1.91
C ILE A 55 4.39 18.20 2.13
N PRO A 56 4.40 19.55 2.19
CA PRO A 56 3.17 20.33 2.33
C PRO A 56 2.36 20.17 1.04
N LEU A 57 1.25 19.43 1.14
CA LEU A 57 0.17 19.52 0.18
C LEU A 57 -0.58 20.81 0.53
N GLU A 58 -0.59 21.83 -0.32
CA GLU A 58 -1.49 22.98 -0.19
C GLU A 58 -2.93 22.57 -0.47
#